data_AF-A0A7M3NQF9-F1
#
_entry.id   AF-A0A7M3NQF9-F1
#
_cell.length_a   1.000
_cell.length_b   1.000
_cell.length_c   1.000
_cell.angle_alpha   90.00
_cell.angle_beta   90.00
_cell.angle_gamma   90.00
#
_symmetry.space_group_name_H-M   'P 1'
#
loop_
_entity.id
_entity.type
_entity.pdbx_description
1 polymer ?
#
loop_
_entity_poly.entity_id
_entity_poly.type
_entity_poly.pdbx_seq_one_letter_code
_entity_poly.pdbx_strand_id
1 'polypeptide(L)'
;RSARPHPSAALAGDHVVLPYWTSPHAHLALDVDRTTGRLGLGALTPDDVTTAGGRLRLPLPLHVPRDGTEVSLRLTSSRGTHEVPARLTPQVSGALLEAELPLGDLRGATWRVALGVPGPRFLALPFVLRAGVGGVHAVRAPGPGALRRLVRRARRRLGTVVGRTATRLRARAGRR
;
A
#
# COMPACT_ATOMS: atom_id res chain seq x y z
N ARG A 1 9.74 3.67 -33.57
CA ARG A 1 9.81 4.35 -32.25
C ARG A 1 10.54 3.41 -31.31
N SER A 2 11.85 3.62 -31.09
CA SER A 2 12.67 2.72 -30.26
C SER A 2 12.06 2.62 -28.86
N ALA A 3 11.91 1.40 -28.34
CA ALA A 3 11.42 1.16 -26.99
C ALA A 3 12.40 1.81 -26.01
N ARG A 4 12.03 2.98 -25.47
CA ARG A 4 12.84 3.63 -24.44
C ARG A 4 12.71 2.81 -23.15
N PRO A 5 13.81 2.60 -22.41
CA PRO A 5 13.72 1.91 -21.13
C PRO A 5 12.79 2.69 -20.20
N HIS A 6 11.90 1.97 -19.53
CA HIS A 6 11.11 2.50 -18.42
C HIS A 6 12.01 2.52 -17.19
N PRO A 7 12.45 3.70 -16.72
CA PRO A 7 13.31 3.76 -15.56
C PRO A 7 12.55 3.29 -14.31
N SER A 8 13.21 2.45 -13.51
CA SER A 8 12.68 1.99 -12.22
C SER A 8 12.72 3.09 -11.17
N ALA A 9 11.80 3.03 -10.21
CA ALA A 9 11.90 3.86 -9.01
C ALA A 9 13.17 3.50 -8.22
N ALA A 10 13.70 4.46 -7.48
CA ALA A 10 14.91 4.29 -6.68
C ALA A 10 14.77 4.95 -5.30
N LEU A 11 15.54 4.47 -4.35
CA LEU A 11 15.84 5.17 -3.10
C LEU A 11 17.26 5.69 -3.23
N ALA A 12 17.43 7.00 -3.23
CA ALA A 12 18.72 7.65 -3.44
C ALA A 12 18.82 8.89 -2.55
N GLY A 13 19.88 8.98 -1.75
CA GLY A 13 20.13 10.11 -0.86
C GLY A 13 18.93 10.41 0.06
N ASP A 14 18.39 9.39 0.72
CA ASP A 14 17.21 9.48 1.60
C ASP A 14 15.90 9.92 0.94
N HIS A 15 15.85 9.92 -0.40
CA HIS A 15 14.66 10.27 -1.15
C HIS A 15 14.16 9.12 -2.02
N VAL A 16 12.84 9.06 -2.20
CA VAL A 16 12.25 8.20 -3.22
C VAL A 16 12.23 8.96 -4.53
N VAL A 17 12.91 8.43 -5.54
CA VAL A 17 13.06 9.07 -6.84
C VAL A 17 12.38 8.22 -7.91
N LEU A 18 11.55 8.84 -8.73
CA LEU A 18 10.94 8.22 -9.90
C LEU A 18 11.39 8.97 -11.17
N PRO A 19 12.30 8.39 -11.96
CA PRO A 19 12.61 8.95 -13.26
C PRO A 19 11.46 8.70 -14.24
N TYR A 20 11.26 9.60 -15.19
CA TYR A 20 10.28 9.44 -16.26
C TYR A 20 10.62 10.27 -17.49
N TRP A 21 10.04 9.90 -18.62
CA TRP A 21 10.13 10.66 -19.87
C TRP A 21 8.94 11.60 -19.99
N THR A 22 9.18 12.90 -20.18
CA THR A 22 8.12 13.88 -20.36
C THR A 22 7.43 13.73 -21.72
N SER A 23 6.19 14.21 -21.83
CA SER A 23 5.47 14.34 -23.10
C SER A 23 5.19 15.82 -23.37
N PRO A 24 5.29 16.31 -24.62
CA PRO A 24 5.64 15.57 -25.85
C PRO A 24 7.16 15.47 -26.11
N HIS A 25 7.98 16.27 -25.42
CA HIS A 25 9.39 16.50 -25.79
C HIS A 25 10.37 15.42 -25.34
N ALA A 26 9.94 14.42 -24.56
CA ALA A 26 10.76 13.28 -24.18
C ALA A 26 12.05 13.63 -23.43
N HIS A 27 12.02 14.65 -22.56
CA HIS A 27 13.12 14.93 -21.65
C HIS A 27 13.07 13.95 -20.46
N LEU A 28 14.25 13.60 -19.93
CA LEU A 28 14.33 12.87 -18.66
C LEU A 28 14.04 13.84 -17.52
N ALA A 29 13.09 13.49 -16.66
CA ALA A 29 12.74 14.23 -15.46
C ALA A 29 12.68 13.29 -14.25
N LEU A 30 12.77 13.87 -13.05
CA LEU A 30 12.73 13.14 -11.78
C LEU A 30 11.58 13.69 -10.93
N ASP A 31 10.68 12.81 -10.50
CA ASP A 31 9.77 13.08 -9.40
C ASP A 31 10.45 12.62 -8.10
N VAL A 32 10.76 13.57 -7.22
CA VAL A 32 11.36 13.30 -5.91
C VAL A 32 10.24 13.33 -4.87
N ASP A 33 10.14 12.28 -4.07
CA ASP A 33 9.31 12.21 -2.88
C ASP A 33 7.79 12.40 -3.10
N ARG A 34 7.36 12.29 -4.36
CA ARG A 34 5.96 12.37 -4.74
C ARG A 34 5.29 11.01 -4.67
N THR A 35 4.10 10.98 -4.07
CA THR A 35 3.22 9.82 -4.00
C THR A 35 2.63 9.53 -5.38
N THR A 36 3.40 8.89 -6.23
CA THR A 36 2.88 8.38 -7.49
C THR A 36 2.61 6.89 -7.34
N GLY A 37 1.44 6.42 -7.77
CA GLY A 37 1.18 4.98 -7.91
C GLY A 37 2.09 4.28 -8.95
N ARG A 38 3.13 4.97 -9.42
CA ARG A 38 4.10 4.58 -10.43
C ARG A 38 5.36 3.96 -9.83
N LEU A 39 5.46 3.84 -8.50
CA LEU A 39 6.57 3.16 -7.82
C LEU A 39 6.59 1.64 -8.04
N GLY A 40 5.64 1.07 -8.78
CA GLY A 40 5.56 -0.38 -9.03
C GLY A 40 5.08 -1.22 -7.83
N LEU A 41 5.03 -0.65 -6.62
CA LEU A 41 4.62 -1.35 -5.39
C LEU A 41 3.21 -1.94 -5.45
N GLY A 42 2.32 -1.39 -6.28
CA GLY A 42 0.97 -1.92 -6.48
C GLY A 42 0.91 -3.27 -7.20
N ALA A 43 2.00 -3.70 -7.85
CA ALA A 43 2.09 -5.01 -8.49
C ALA A 43 2.42 -6.14 -7.50
N LEU A 44 2.87 -5.81 -6.29
CA LEU A 44 3.22 -6.80 -5.27
C LEU A 44 1.97 -7.59 -4.84
N THR A 45 2.16 -8.88 -4.66
CA THR A 45 1.16 -9.83 -4.21
C THR A 45 1.59 -10.43 -2.87
N PRO A 46 0.65 -11.01 -2.10
CA PRO A 46 1.02 -11.75 -0.89
C PRO A 46 2.00 -12.90 -1.16
N ASP A 47 1.98 -13.49 -2.35
CA ASP A 47 2.82 -14.63 -2.72
C ASP A 47 4.30 -14.22 -2.92
N ASP A 48 4.57 -12.94 -3.14
CA ASP A 48 5.93 -12.38 -3.19
C ASP A 48 6.54 -12.25 -1.78
N VAL A 49 5.75 -12.38 -0.72
CA VAL A 49 6.18 -12.23 0.67
C VAL A 49 6.51 -13.60 1.25
N THR A 50 7.77 -13.80 1.61
CA THR A 50 8.18 -14.97 2.39
C THR A 50 8.27 -14.61 3.86
N THR A 51 7.66 -15.43 4.71
CA THR A 51 7.75 -15.31 6.17
C THR A 51 8.18 -16.63 6.77
N ALA A 52 9.38 -16.68 7.36
CA ALA A 52 9.94 -17.89 7.97
C ALA A 52 10.71 -17.53 9.25
N GLY A 53 10.47 -18.25 10.35
CA GLY A 53 11.20 -18.04 11.61
C GLY A 53 11.12 -16.63 12.19
N GLY A 54 10.05 -15.88 11.89
CA GLY A 54 9.93 -14.47 12.28
C GLY A 54 10.61 -13.48 11.34
N ARG A 55 11.33 -13.95 10.31
CA ARG A 55 11.91 -13.09 9.29
C ARG A 55 10.96 -12.90 8.12
N LEU A 56 10.74 -11.66 7.72
CA LEU A 56 10.04 -11.26 6.50
C LEU A 56 11.06 -11.00 5.38
N ARG A 57 10.76 -11.51 4.19
CA ARG A 57 11.49 -11.22 2.95
C ARG A 57 10.51 -10.81 1.86
N LEU A 58 10.83 -9.73 1.15
CA LEU A 58 9.98 -9.22 0.08
C LEU A 58 10.84 -8.58 -1.02
N PRO A 59 10.84 -9.13 -2.25
CA PRO A 59 11.38 -8.44 -3.41
C PRO A 59 10.57 -7.18 -3.72
N LEU A 60 11.26 -6.06 -3.95
CA LEU A 60 10.67 -4.78 -4.30
C LEU A 60 11.19 -4.30 -5.66
N PRO A 61 10.32 -3.73 -6.51
CA PRO A 61 10.69 -3.17 -7.81
C PRO A 61 11.33 -1.77 -7.66
N LEU A 62 12.34 -1.67 -6.80
CA LEU A 62 12.96 -0.41 -6.42
C LEU A 62 14.48 -0.56 -6.38
N HIS A 63 15.20 0.36 -7.00
CA HIS A 63 16.66 0.36 -6.98
C HIS A 63 17.18 1.01 -5.70
N VAL A 64 18.24 0.44 -5.11
CA VAL A 64 18.89 0.96 -3.90
C VAL A 64 20.41 0.99 -4.08
N PRO A 65 21.14 1.82 -3.29
CA PRO A 65 22.60 1.83 -3.30
C PRO A 65 23.21 0.45 -3.04
N ARG A 66 24.44 0.25 -3.54
CA ARG A 66 25.12 -1.06 -3.46
C ARG A 66 25.33 -1.57 -2.04
N ASP A 67 25.55 -0.66 -1.09
CA ASP A 67 25.80 -1.00 0.31
C ASP A 67 24.50 -1.34 1.08
N GLY A 68 23.35 -1.22 0.41
CA GLY A 68 22.03 -1.37 0.99
C GLY A 68 21.50 -0.07 1.58
N THR A 69 20.32 -0.14 2.19
CA THR A 69 19.66 0.99 2.83
C THR A 69 18.90 0.51 4.05
N GLU A 70 19.14 1.16 5.20
CA GLU A 70 18.34 0.98 6.39
C GLU A 70 16.99 1.70 6.23
N VAL A 71 15.92 0.98 6.54
CA VAL A 71 14.53 1.40 6.39
C VAL A 71 13.72 0.91 7.60
N SER A 72 12.45 1.28 7.67
CA SER A 72 11.54 0.74 8.68
C SER A 72 10.30 0.11 8.04
N LEU A 73 9.72 -0.86 8.74
CA LEU A 73 8.38 -1.36 8.46
C LEU A 73 7.45 -0.86 9.55
N ARG A 74 6.48 -0.03 9.14
CA ARG A 74 5.37 0.35 10.01
C ARG A 74 4.25 -0.68 9.89
N LEU A 75 3.95 -1.31 11.02
CA LEU A 75 2.88 -2.28 11.18
C LEU A 75 1.76 -1.63 11.99
N THR A 76 0.58 -1.47 11.41
CA THR A 76 -0.57 -0.83 12.08
C THR A 76 -1.77 -1.76 12.14
N SER A 77 -2.35 -1.93 13.33
CA SER A 77 -3.60 -2.67 13.55
C SER A 77 -4.51 -1.93 14.53
N SER A 78 -5.64 -2.53 14.88
CA SER A 78 -6.49 -2.02 15.96
C SER A 78 -5.84 -2.13 17.34
N ARG A 79 -4.75 -2.88 17.48
CA ARG A 79 -4.02 -3.06 18.76
C ARG A 79 -2.89 -2.07 18.96
N GLY A 80 -2.52 -1.31 17.94
CA GLY A 80 -1.44 -0.33 18.02
C GLY A 80 -0.64 -0.23 16.73
N THR A 81 0.52 0.40 16.86
CA THR A 81 1.49 0.56 15.78
C THR A 81 2.85 0.07 16.28
N HIS A 82 3.53 -0.76 15.48
CA HIS A 82 4.93 -1.13 15.67
C HIS A 82 5.75 -0.59 14.52
N GLU A 83 6.93 -0.07 14.83
CA GLU A 83 7.93 0.28 13.84
C GLU A 83 9.09 -0.71 13.96
N VAL A 84 9.32 -1.46 12.90
CA VAL A 84 10.24 -2.59 12.86
C VAL A 84 11.43 -2.21 11.97
N PRO A 85 12.67 -2.24 12.48
CA PRO A 85 13.85 -2.03 11.64
C PRO A 85 13.91 -3.04 10.50
N ALA A 86 14.30 -2.57 9.32
CA ALA A 86 14.38 -3.39 8.13
C ALA A 86 15.52 -2.91 7.23
N ARG A 87 15.99 -3.78 6.34
CA ARG A 87 17.08 -3.46 5.42
C ARG A 87 16.69 -3.78 3.99
N LEU A 88 17.00 -2.86 3.08
CA LEU A 88 16.97 -3.08 1.65
C LEU A 88 18.36 -3.46 1.17
N THR A 89 18.46 -4.57 0.44
CA THR A 89 19.68 -5.00 -0.24
C THR A 89 19.46 -5.00 -1.75
N PRO A 90 20.42 -4.52 -2.55
CA PRO A 90 20.27 -4.48 -4.00
C PRO A 90 20.17 -5.90 -4.58
N GLN A 91 19.34 -6.06 -5.60
CA GLN A 91 19.18 -7.29 -6.37
C GLN A 91 19.31 -6.98 -7.87
N VAL A 92 19.50 -8.01 -8.70
CA VAL A 92 19.59 -7.87 -10.17
C VAL A 92 18.39 -7.12 -10.76
N SER A 93 17.20 -7.36 -10.20
CA SER A 93 15.94 -6.75 -10.63
C SER A 93 15.22 -6.07 -9.45
N GLY A 94 15.87 -5.09 -8.82
CA GLY A 94 15.28 -4.26 -7.76
C GLY A 94 16.03 -4.38 -6.44
N ALA A 95 15.31 -4.60 -5.34
CA ALA A 95 15.88 -4.76 -4.01
C ALA A 95 15.15 -5.85 -3.23
N LEU A 96 15.83 -6.48 -2.29
CA LEU A 96 15.23 -7.39 -1.31
C LEU A 96 15.09 -6.65 0.01
N LEU A 97 13.85 -6.55 0.50
CA LEU A 97 13.54 -6.10 1.85
C LEU A 97 13.60 -7.28 2.81
N GLU A 98 14.36 -7.12 3.90
CA GLU A 98 14.40 -8.05 5.02
C GLU A 98 14.07 -7.36 6.35
N ALA A 99 13.29 -8.01 7.20
CA ALA A 99 12.93 -7.50 8.53
C ALA A 99 12.70 -8.64 9.53
N GLU A 100 12.97 -8.39 10.81
CA GLU A 100 12.66 -9.31 11.91
C GLU A 100 11.36 -8.88 12.59
N LEU A 101 10.33 -9.72 12.49
CA LEU A 101 8.99 -9.41 12.99
C LEU A 101 8.88 -9.71 14.49
N PRO A 102 8.28 -8.79 15.28
CA PRO A 102 8.03 -9.00 16.70
C PRO A 102 6.84 -9.95 16.90
N LEU A 103 7.06 -11.26 16.67
CA LEU A 103 6.00 -12.27 16.58
C LEU A 103 5.06 -12.28 17.79
N GLY A 104 5.56 -12.05 19.00
CA GLY A 104 4.76 -12.00 20.23
C GLY A 104 3.69 -10.91 20.16
N ASP A 105 4.07 -9.71 19.74
CA ASP A 105 3.22 -8.52 19.72
C ASP A 105 2.19 -8.58 18.58
N LEU A 106 2.54 -9.24 17.48
CA LEU A 106 1.67 -9.30 16.30
C LEU A 106 0.49 -10.27 16.45
N ARG A 107 0.58 -11.27 17.35
CA ARG A 107 -0.36 -12.40 17.44
C ARG A 107 -1.82 -11.97 17.57
N GLY A 108 -2.70 -12.60 16.80
CA GLY A 108 -4.16 -12.42 16.92
C GLY A 108 -4.70 -11.14 16.31
N ALA A 109 -3.91 -10.46 15.46
CA ALA A 109 -4.33 -9.27 14.74
C ALA A 109 -3.91 -9.33 13.25
N THR A 110 -4.53 -8.44 12.46
CA THR A 110 -4.17 -8.18 11.07
C THR A 110 -3.51 -6.81 10.99
N TRP A 111 -2.31 -6.78 10.43
CA TRP A 111 -1.42 -5.62 10.42
C TRP A 111 -1.27 -5.08 9.01
N ARG A 112 -1.64 -3.81 8.81
CA ARG A 112 -1.28 -3.09 7.59
C ARG A 112 0.20 -2.81 7.60
N VAL A 113 0.84 -3.00 6.45
CA VAL A 113 2.28 -2.82 6.29
C VAL A 113 2.54 -1.59 5.44
N ALA A 114 3.45 -0.74 5.90
CA ALA A 114 4.00 0.34 5.10
C ALA A 114 5.53 0.37 5.26
N LEU A 115 6.23 0.62 4.16
CA LEU A 115 7.67 0.83 4.15
C LEU A 115 7.97 2.29 4.51
N GLY A 116 8.58 2.50 5.67
CA GLY A 116 9.22 3.75 6.05
C GLY A 116 10.57 3.85 5.37
N VAL A 117 10.71 4.84 4.50
CA VAL A 117 12.01 5.22 3.92
C VAL A 117 12.57 6.37 4.76
N PRO A 118 13.89 6.58 4.79
CA PRO A 118 14.46 7.81 5.36
C PRO A 118 13.66 9.04 4.90
N GLY A 119 13.29 9.92 5.83
CA GLY A 119 12.33 11.01 5.62
C GLY A 119 10.92 10.77 6.19
N PRO A 120 9.97 11.70 6.00
CA PRO A 120 8.71 11.71 6.76
C PRO A 120 7.62 10.76 6.20
N ARG A 121 7.97 9.81 5.31
CA ARG A 121 7.01 9.19 4.39
C ARG A 121 6.93 7.68 4.58
N PHE A 122 5.72 7.15 4.51
CA PHE A 122 5.44 5.72 4.52
C PHE A 122 4.77 5.30 3.22
N LEU A 123 5.36 4.31 2.55
CA LEU A 123 4.85 3.72 1.31
C LEU A 123 4.00 2.50 1.67
N ALA A 124 2.68 2.62 1.53
CA ALA A 124 1.77 1.51 1.82
C ALA A 124 2.02 0.31 0.88
N LEU A 125 2.11 -0.89 1.44
CA LEU A 125 2.22 -2.13 0.67
C LEU A 125 0.82 -2.73 0.43
N PRO A 126 0.60 -3.43 -0.71
CA PRO A 126 -0.73 -3.90 -1.11
C PRO A 126 -1.19 -5.19 -0.40
N PHE A 127 -0.57 -5.55 0.71
CA PHE A 127 -0.91 -6.71 1.53
C PHE A 127 -0.96 -6.35 3.01
N VAL A 128 -1.48 -7.26 3.80
CA VAL A 128 -1.48 -7.17 5.27
C VAL A 128 -0.83 -8.43 5.83
N LEU A 129 -0.22 -8.34 7.01
CA LEU A 129 0.29 -9.50 7.74
C LEU A 129 -0.76 -9.99 8.72
N ARG A 130 -1.03 -11.28 8.71
CA ARG A 130 -1.87 -11.95 9.70
C ARG A 130 -0.99 -12.85 10.56
N ALA A 131 -1.00 -12.62 11.87
CA ALA A 131 -0.25 -13.43 12.81
C ALA A 131 -1.19 -14.35 13.59
N GLY A 132 -0.94 -15.66 13.53
CA GLY A 132 -1.72 -16.69 14.21
C GLY A 132 -0.84 -17.75 14.87
N VAL A 133 -1.46 -18.89 15.22
CA VAL A 133 -0.78 -20.02 15.89
C VAL A 133 0.32 -20.62 15.01
N GLY A 134 0.14 -20.62 13.69
CA GLY A 134 1.13 -21.10 12.71
C GLY A 134 2.15 -20.05 12.25
N GLY A 135 2.28 -18.93 12.95
CA GLY A 135 3.18 -17.84 12.59
C GLY A 135 2.51 -16.71 11.83
N VAL A 136 3.32 -15.91 11.13
CA VAL A 136 2.88 -14.77 10.31
C VAL A 136 2.79 -15.19 8.86
N HIS A 137 1.77 -14.73 8.15
CA HIS A 137 1.60 -14.90 6.72
C HIS A 137 1.03 -13.63 6.09
N ALA A 138 1.46 -13.32 4.87
CA ALA A 138 0.89 -12.23 4.10
C ALA A 138 -0.45 -12.65 3.49
N VAL A 139 -1.42 -11.74 3.52
CA VAL A 139 -2.71 -11.91 2.85
C VAL A 139 -3.08 -10.63 2.13
N ARG A 140 -3.95 -10.74 1.12
CA ARG A 140 -4.37 -9.58 0.34
C ARG A 140 -5.05 -8.56 1.25
N ALA A 141 -4.66 -7.29 1.13
CA ALA A 141 -5.28 -6.23 1.90
C ALA A 141 -6.79 -6.13 1.54
N PRO A 142 -7.68 -5.98 2.54
CA PRO A 142 -9.09 -5.73 2.25
C PRO A 142 -9.22 -4.46 1.41
N GLY A 143 -9.64 -4.61 0.16
CA GLY A 143 -9.71 -3.50 -0.77
C GLY A 143 -10.72 -2.43 -0.31
N PRO A 144 -10.43 -1.12 -0.46
CA PRO A 144 -11.34 -0.03 -0.09
C PRO A 144 -12.69 -0.06 -0.84
N GLY A 145 -12.80 -0.86 -1.90
CA GLY A 145 -14.01 -1.01 -2.72
C GLY A 145 -15.16 -1.75 -2.05
N ALA A 146 -14.92 -2.68 -1.13
CA ALA A 146 -15.99 -3.48 -0.51
C ALA A 146 -16.86 -2.64 0.43
N LEU A 147 -16.22 -1.84 1.29
CA LEU A 147 -16.88 -0.88 2.18
C LEU A 147 -17.60 0.23 1.40
N ARG A 148 -16.96 0.80 0.35
CA ARG A 148 -17.61 1.81 -0.50
C ARG A 148 -18.82 1.26 -1.26
N ARG A 149 -18.78 0.00 -1.71
CA ARG A 149 -19.93 -0.68 -2.35
C ARG A 149 -21.06 -0.92 -1.36
N LEU A 150 -20.74 -1.33 -0.14
CA LEU A 150 -21.73 -1.50 0.94
C LEU A 150 -22.39 -0.16 1.32
N VAL A 151 -21.61 0.90 1.51
CA VAL A 151 -22.13 2.25 1.81
C VAL A 151 -23.00 2.78 0.67
N ARG A 152 -22.60 2.58 -0.60
CA ARG A 152 -23.44 2.93 -1.76
C ARG A 152 -24.73 2.12 -1.81
N ARG A 153 -24.71 0.82 -1.47
CA ARG A 153 -25.90 -0.04 -1.44
C ARG A 153 -26.86 0.37 -0.30
N ALA A 154 -26.32 0.72 0.86
CA ALA A 154 -27.07 1.26 1.98
C ALA A 154 -27.72 2.61 1.63
N ARG A 155 -26.98 3.54 1.02
CA ARG A 155 -27.54 4.82 0.52
C ARG A 155 -28.67 4.62 -0.50
N ARG A 156 -28.54 3.67 -1.42
CA ARG A 156 -29.62 3.39 -2.41
C ARG A 156 -30.88 2.83 -1.74
N ARG A 157 -30.74 1.97 -0.73
CA ARG A 157 -31.90 1.41 -0.01
C ARG A 157 -32.57 2.41 0.93
N LEU A 158 -31.81 3.32 1.54
CA LEU A 158 -32.37 4.40 2.36
C LEU A 158 -33.00 5.51 1.50
N GLY A 159 -32.42 5.82 0.34
CA GLY A 159 -33.00 6.80 -0.60
C GLY A 159 -34.38 6.38 -1.13
N THR A 160 -34.64 5.08 -1.29
CA THR A 160 -35.96 4.57 -1.69
C THR A 160 -37.03 4.65 -0.60
N VAL A 161 -36.65 4.75 0.68
CA VAL A 161 -37.61 4.88 1.78
C VAL A 161 -37.99 6.36 1.99
N VAL A 162 -37.04 7.29 1.84
CA VAL A 162 -37.30 8.74 1.97
C VAL A 162 -38.06 9.33 0.77
N GLY A 163 -37.86 8.80 -0.44
CA GLY A 163 -38.61 9.26 -1.62
C GLY A 163 -40.11 8.94 -1.60
N ARG A 164 -40.52 7.88 -0.88
CA ARG A 164 -41.94 7.47 -0.77
C ARG A 164 -42.71 8.23 0.30
N THR A 165 -42.05 8.82 1.29
CA THR A 165 -42.71 9.67 2.30
C THR A 165 -42.89 11.11 1.79
N ALA A 166 -41.92 11.66 1.05
CA ALA A 166 -42.02 13.00 0.47
C ALA A 166 -43.12 13.12 -0.60
N THR A 167 -43.36 12.08 -1.39
CA THR A 167 -44.42 12.05 -2.41
C THR A 167 -45.82 11.96 -1.81
N ARG A 168 -45.98 11.30 -0.65
CA ARG A 168 -47.27 11.25 0.07
C ARG A 168 -47.63 12.57 0.76
N LEU A 169 -46.65 13.35 1.19
CA LEU A 169 -46.89 14.67 1.79
C LEU A 169 -47.29 15.72 0.75
N ARG A 170 -46.72 15.69 -0.47
CA ARG A 170 -47.17 16.57 -1.58
C ARG A 170 -48.55 16.23 -2.12
N ALA A 171 -48.95 14.95 -2.13
CA ALA A 171 -50.27 14.55 -2.59
C ALA A 171 -51.42 15.02 -1.66
N ARG A 172 -51.11 15.36 -0.40
CA ARG A 172 -52.11 15.83 0.58
C ARG A 172 -52.26 17.36 0.62
N ALA A 173 -51.32 18.10 0.04
CA ALA A 173 -51.33 19.56 0.00
C ALA A 173 -51.97 20.16 -1.27
N GLY A 174 -52.36 19.32 -2.24
CA GLY A 174 -52.97 19.74 -3.51
C GLY A 174 -54.50 19.59 -3.59
N ARG A 175 -55.19 19.34 -2.47
CA ARG A 175 -56.66 19.38 -2.38
C ARG A 175 -57.09 20.32 -1.26
N ARG A 176 -57.02 21.61 -1.53
CA ARG A 176 -57.86 22.64 -0.91
C ARG A 176 -58.09 23.73 -1.92
#